data_AF-A0A5Q4T0V9-F1
#
_entry.id   AF-A0A5Q4T0V9-F1
#
_cell.length_a   1.000
_cell.length_b   1.000
_cell.length_c   1.000
_cell.angle_alpha   90.00
_cell.angle_beta   90.00
_cell.angle_gamma   90.00
#
_symmetry.space_group_name_H-M   'P 1'
#
loop_
_entity.id
_entity.type
_entity.pdbx_description
1 polymer ?
#
loop_
_entity_poly.entity_id
_entity_poly.type
_entity_poly.pdbx_seq_one_letter_code
_entity_poly.pdbx_strand_id
1 'polypeptide(L)'
;SLPGRLAVDVPTVAERGWDTLGAFVRSQAAVGLLDAVLIGIGLWVLDVPLVFPLAVLTFLCAFVPIIGALFAGFVAVLIALVSNGVTDALIVLAVIVVVQQLEGNVFQPMIQSRGLGLHAAVVLLAVTLGGSLAGIVGSLLAVPAAALIAVVWNYVREQLSEPPADPEGGPDADPETDPEPARAALAS
;
A
#
# COMPACT_ATOMS: atom_id res chain seq x y z
N SER A 1 28.64 -3.66 -22.40
CA SER A 1 27.46 -4.17 -23.13
C SER A 1 26.67 -5.07 -22.19
N LEU A 2 25.67 -4.51 -21.51
CA LEU A 2 24.78 -5.30 -20.65
C LEU A 2 23.82 -6.12 -21.54
N PRO A 3 23.61 -7.42 -21.25
CA PRO A 3 22.89 -8.35 -22.13
C PRO A 3 21.41 -7.98 -22.33
N GLY A 4 20.97 -8.07 -23.58
CA GLY A 4 19.75 -7.49 -24.17
C GLY A 4 18.38 -8.00 -23.68
N ARG A 5 18.27 -8.56 -22.48
CA ARG A 5 16.98 -8.84 -21.82
C ARG A 5 16.60 -7.79 -20.76
N LEU A 6 17.58 -7.18 -20.08
CA LEU A 6 17.30 -6.19 -19.02
C LEU A 6 16.89 -4.81 -19.55
N ALA A 7 17.30 -4.42 -20.76
CA ALA A 7 17.01 -3.09 -21.31
C ALA A 7 15.54 -2.91 -21.74
N VAL A 8 14.83 -4.02 -22.01
CA VAL A 8 13.41 -4.02 -22.39
C VAL A 8 12.50 -3.88 -21.16
N ASP A 9 12.99 -4.23 -19.97
CA ASP A 9 12.20 -4.20 -18.74
C ASP A 9 12.25 -2.86 -18.00
N VAL A 10 13.30 -2.05 -18.19
CA VAL A 10 13.44 -0.74 -17.54
C VAL A 10 12.25 0.21 -17.79
N PRO A 11 11.76 0.42 -19.02
CA PRO A 11 10.62 1.30 -19.24
C PRO A 11 9.33 0.76 -18.61
N THR A 12 9.10 -0.56 -18.66
CA THR A 12 7.94 -1.22 -18.05
C THR A 12 7.95 -1.12 -16.53
N VAL A 13 9.12 -1.26 -15.90
CA VAL A 13 9.30 -1.09 -14.45
C VAL A 13 9.13 0.37 -14.04
N ALA A 14 9.63 1.32 -14.84
CA ALA A 14 9.47 2.75 -14.59
C ALA A 14 8.01 3.19 -14.66
N GLU A 15 7.25 2.72 -15.65
CA GLU A 15 5.82 3.02 -15.81
C GLU A 15 5.00 2.46 -14.62
N ARG A 16 5.20 1.19 -14.27
CA ARG A 16 4.56 0.57 -13.10
C ARG A 16 4.93 1.26 -11.78
N GLY A 17 6.18 1.71 -11.66
CA GLY A 17 6.64 2.49 -10.51
C GLY A 17 5.92 3.83 -10.40
N TRP A 18 5.71 4.52 -11.53
CA TRP A 18 5.00 5.79 -11.59
C TRP A 18 3.53 5.65 -11.21
N ASP A 19 2.86 4.60 -11.69
CA ASP A 19 1.48 4.29 -11.32
C ASP A 19 1.33 3.97 -9.84
N THR A 20 2.27 3.19 -9.28
CA THR A 20 2.29 2.84 -7.85
C THR A 20 2.49 4.08 -6.98
N LEU A 21 3.42 4.96 -7.36
CA LEU A 21 3.64 6.26 -6.69
C LEU A 21 2.37 7.13 -6.74
N GLY A 22 1.75 7.25 -7.92
CA GLY A 22 0.53 8.02 -8.10
C GLY A 22 -0.65 7.48 -7.28
N ALA A 23 -0.79 6.15 -7.20
CA ALA A 23 -1.79 5.50 -6.37
C ALA A 23 -1.53 5.73 -4.87
N PHE A 24 -0.28 5.60 -4.42
CA PHE A 24 0.12 5.88 -3.04
C PHE A 24 -0.18 7.32 -2.63
N VAL A 25 0.25 8.31 -3.42
CA VAL A 25 0.01 9.74 -3.15
C VAL A 25 -1.48 10.03 -3.05
N ARG A 26 -2.29 9.47 -3.97
CA ARG A 26 -3.74 9.67 -3.97
C ARG A 26 -4.42 9.04 -2.76
N SER A 27 -4.02 7.82 -2.40
CA SER A 27 -4.50 7.14 -1.20
C SER A 27 -4.16 7.95 0.04
N GLN A 28 -2.92 8.44 0.13
CA GLN A 28 -2.45 9.16 1.30
C GLN A 28 -3.08 10.55 1.43
N ALA A 29 -3.30 11.24 0.32
CA ALA A 29 -4.06 12.48 0.31
C ALA A 29 -5.51 12.26 0.76
N ALA A 30 -6.15 11.14 0.38
CA ALA A 30 -7.51 10.82 0.81
C ALA A 30 -7.58 10.54 2.33
N VAL A 31 -6.62 9.75 2.85
CA VAL A 31 -6.49 9.48 4.29
C VAL A 31 -6.25 10.77 5.06
N GLY A 32 -5.25 11.56 4.66
CA GLY A 32 -4.95 12.82 5.34
C GLY A 32 -6.10 13.83 5.30
N LEU A 33 -6.88 13.86 4.21
CA LEU A 33 -8.06 14.72 4.11
C LEU A 33 -9.15 14.27 5.09
N LEU A 34 -9.38 12.97 5.18
CA LEU A 34 -10.32 12.40 6.13
C LEU A 34 -9.91 12.73 7.57
N ASP A 35 -8.64 12.52 7.93
CA ASP A 35 -8.13 12.80 9.27
C ASP A 35 -8.25 14.30 9.60
N ALA A 36 -7.86 15.17 8.67
CA ALA A 36 -7.97 16.61 8.85
C ALA A 36 -9.42 17.08 9.08
N VAL A 37 -10.38 16.47 8.38
CA VAL A 37 -11.81 16.79 8.55
C VAL A 37 -12.33 16.23 9.87
N LEU A 38 -12.08 14.96 10.19
CA LEU A 38 -12.61 14.32 11.40
C LEU A 38 -12.02 14.94 12.66
N ILE A 39 -10.70 15.11 12.71
CA ILE A 39 -10.01 15.76 13.82
C ILE A 39 -10.37 17.25 13.87
N GLY A 40 -10.43 17.93 12.72
CA GLY A 40 -10.84 19.33 12.64
C GLY A 40 -12.25 19.56 13.20
N ILE A 41 -13.21 18.69 12.89
CA ILE A 41 -14.56 18.75 13.47
C ILE A 41 -14.50 18.54 14.99
N GLY A 42 -13.75 17.56 15.48
CA GLY A 42 -13.59 17.32 16.91
C GLY A 42 -13.02 18.53 17.66
N LEU A 43 -11.99 19.17 17.10
CA LEU A 43 -11.39 20.39 17.64
C LEU A 43 -12.38 21.56 17.61
N TRP A 44 -13.14 21.71 16.52
CA TRP A 44 -14.12 22.77 16.37
C TRP A 44 -15.28 22.65 17.35
N VAL A 45 -15.82 21.44 17.55
CA VAL A 45 -16.90 21.16 18.50
C VAL A 45 -16.49 21.44 19.94
N LEU A 46 -15.21 21.28 20.25
CA LEU A 46 -14.63 21.58 21.56
C LEU A 46 -14.12 23.03 21.67
N ASP A 47 -14.39 23.89 20.68
CA ASP A 47 -13.93 25.28 20.63
C ASP A 47 -12.41 25.45 20.83
N VAL A 48 -11.61 24.45 20.43
CA VAL A 48 -10.15 24.51 20.52
C VAL A 48 -9.64 25.56 19.53
N PRO A 49 -8.77 26.51 19.94
CA PRO A 49 -8.22 27.49 19.02
C PRO A 49 -7.35 26.82 17.95
N LEU A 50 -7.14 27.52 16.84
CA LEU A 50 -6.29 27.05 15.74
C LEU A 50 -6.80 25.77 15.04
N VAL A 51 -8.11 25.50 15.05
CA VAL A 51 -8.73 24.37 14.31
C VAL A 51 -8.19 24.29 12.88
N PHE A 52 -8.24 25.39 12.13
CA PHE A 52 -7.83 25.40 10.73
C PHE A 52 -6.33 25.11 10.56
N PRO A 53 -5.40 25.81 11.26
CA PRO A 53 -3.99 25.42 11.26
C PRO A 53 -3.72 23.96 11.65
N LEU A 54 -4.40 23.43 12.68
CA LEU A 54 -4.20 22.06 13.14
C LEU A 54 -4.75 21.02 12.15
N ALA A 55 -5.87 21.30 11.48
CA ALA A 55 -6.40 20.46 10.42
C ALA A 55 -5.44 20.44 9.22
N VAL A 56 -4.89 21.59 8.82
CA VAL A 56 -3.88 21.66 7.76
C VAL A 56 -2.60 20.92 8.17
N LEU A 57 -2.13 21.09 9.42
CA LEU A 57 -1.00 20.35 9.94
C LEU A 57 -1.23 18.83 9.88
N THR A 58 -2.41 18.38 10.27
CA THR A 58 -2.82 16.96 10.24
C THR A 58 -2.79 16.43 8.82
N PHE A 59 -3.38 17.15 7.86
CA PHE A 59 -3.34 16.80 6.44
C PHE A 59 -1.92 16.66 5.90
N LEU A 60 -1.05 17.64 6.19
CA LEU A 60 0.33 17.63 5.73
C LEU A 60 1.15 16.52 6.39
N CYS A 61 0.89 16.24 7.67
CA CYS A 61 1.59 15.20 8.42
C CYS A 61 1.19 13.80 7.96
N ALA A 62 -0.05 13.59 7.49
CA ALA A 62 -0.53 12.29 7.03
C ALA A 62 0.31 11.64 5.92
N PHE A 63 1.12 12.42 5.19
CA PHE A 63 2.06 11.90 4.19
C PHE A 63 3.17 11.00 4.79
N VAL A 64 3.44 11.11 6.09
CA VAL A 64 4.36 10.23 6.83
C VAL A 64 3.53 9.32 7.74
N PRO A 65 3.26 8.05 7.33
CA PRO A 65 2.46 7.14 8.13
C PRO A 65 2.98 7.01 9.57
N ILE A 66 2.06 6.88 10.53
CA ILE A 66 2.32 6.70 11.98
C ILE A 66 2.93 7.95 12.63
N ILE A 67 4.07 8.45 12.14
CA ILE A 67 4.76 9.62 12.72
C ILE A 67 3.91 10.88 12.56
N GLY A 68 3.30 11.05 11.39
CA GLY A 68 2.48 12.22 11.08
C GLY A 68 1.26 12.35 11.98
N ALA A 69 0.49 11.26 12.11
CA ALA A 69 -0.68 11.20 12.98
C ALA A 69 -0.31 11.42 14.45
N LEU A 70 0.78 10.79 14.92
CA LEU A 70 1.28 10.99 16.29
C LEU A 70 1.70 12.43 16.55
N PHE A 71 2.46 13.04 15.62
CA PHE A 71 2.94 14.41 15.77
C PHE A 71 1.79 15.42 15.72
N ALA A 72 0.92 15.34 14.71
CA ALA A 72 -0.23 16.23 14.59
C ALA A 72 -1.19 16.08 15.77
N GLY A 73 -1.48 14.85 16.19
CA GLY A 73 -2.32 14.57 17.35
C GLY A 73 -1.71 15.08 18.64
N PHE A 74 -0.40 14.92 18.85
CA PHE A 74 0.30 15.46 20.01
C PHE A 74 0.22 16.99 20.08
N VAL A 75 0.46 17.68 18.96
CA VAL A 75 0.33 19.14 18.90
C VAL A 75 -1.11 19.58 19.19
N ALA A 76 -2.11 18.90 18.62
CA ALA A 76 -3.51 19.21 18.86
C ALA A 76 -3.91 19.05 20.34
N VAL A 77 -3.49 17.95 20.99
CA VAL A 77 -3.75 17.69 22.42
C VAL A 77 -3.04 18.72 23.29
N LEU A 78 -1.79 19.10 22.98
CA LEU A 78 -1.08 20.14 23.73
C LEU A 78 -1.76 21.50 23.62
N ILE A 79 -2.19 21.89 22.41
CA ILE A 79 -2.91 23.15 22.21
C ILE A 79 -4.21 23.14 23.01
N ALA A 80 -5.01 22.08 22.92
CA ALA A 80 -6.24 21.92 23.71
C ALA A 80 -5.96 21.97 25.23
N LEU A 81 -4.88 21.34 25.70
CA LEU A 81 -4.49 21.35 27.11
C LEU A 81 -4.20 22.77 27.62
N VAL A 82 -3.49 23.56 26.82
CA VAL A 82 -3.09 24.93 27.20
C VAL A 82 -4.26 25.90 27.09
N SER A 83 -5.15 25.72 26.13
CA SER A 83 -6.23 26.66 25.82
C SER A 83 -7.54 26.37 26.55
N ASN A 84 -7.90 25.10 26.70
CA ASN A 84 -9.19 24.65 27.22
C ASN A 84 -9.07 23.84 28.52
N GLY A 85 -7.89 23.29 28.79
CA GLY A 85 -7.60 22.53 30.01
C GLY A 85 -7.60 21.01 29.81
N VAL A 86 -7.45 20.29 30.92
CA VAL A 86 -7.17 18.84 30.90
C VAL A 86 -8.35 18.03 30.36
N THR A 87 -9.58 18.39 30.71
CA THR A 87 -10.77 17.64 30.28
C THR A 87 -10.90 17.65 28.76
N ASP A 88 -10.85 18.82 28.14
CA ASP A 88 -10.97 18.96 26.69
C ASP A 88 -9.79 18.30 25.97
N ALA A 89 -8.58 18.41 26.51
CA ALA A 89 -7.41 17.71 25.97
C ALA A 89 -7.58 16.18 25.97
N LEU A 90 -8.18 15.60 27.02
CA LEU A 90 -8.48 14.17 27.08
C LEU A 90 -9.58 13.79 26.08
N ILE A 91 -10.58 14.64 25.86
CA ILE A 91 -11.61 14.41 24.84
C ILE A 91 -11.00 14.48 23.44
N VAL A 92 -10.13 15.46 23.16
CA VAL A 92 -9.38 15.55 21.89
C VAL A 92 -8.54 14.29 21.67
N LEU A 93 -7.82 13.83 22.69
CA LEU A 93 -7.07 12.57 22.62
C LEU A 93 -7.99 11.39 22.30
N ALA A 94 -9.15 11.29 22.95
CA ALA A 94 -10.13 10.25 22.67
C ALA A 94 -10.66 10.32 21.23
N VAL A 95 -10.95 11.53 20.71
CA VAL A 95 -11.35 11.74 19.31
C VAL A 95 -10.26 11.26 18.37
N ILE A 96 -9.00 11.63 18.59
CA ILE A 96 -7.87 11.19 17.76
C ILE A 96 -7.77 9.67 17.78
N VAL A 97 -7.86 9.03 18.95
CA VAL A 97 -7.83 7.56 19.05
C VAL A 97 -8.99 6.94 18.26
N VAL A 98 -10.22 7.47 18.37
CA VAL A 98 -11.37 6.97 17.60
C VAL A 98 -11.14 7.11 16.09
N VAL A 99 -10.59 8.23 15.63
CA VAL A 99 -10.24 8.45 14.23
C VAL A 99 -9.18 7.45 13.76
N GLN A 100 -8.09 7.26 14.53
CA GLN A 100 -7.08 6.25 14.21
C GLN A 100 -7.64 4.83 14.18
N GLN A 101 -8.59 4.50 15.06
CA GLN A 101 -9.24 3.19 15.06
C GLN A 101 -10.14 3.01 13.82
N LEU A 102 -10.86 4.05 13.41
CA LEU A 102 -11.61 4.04 12.15
C LEU A 102 -10.65 3.85 10.96
N GLU A 103 -9.56 4.60 10.94
CA GLU A 103 -8.51 4.50 9.92
C GLU A 103 -7.98 3.07 9.80
N GLY A 104 -7.55 2.49 10.92
CA GLY A 104 -6.97 1.14 10.98
C GLY A 104 -7.95 0.00 10.72
N ASN A 105 -9.20 0.10 11.20
CA ASN A 105 -10.15 -1.02 11.11
C ASN A 105 -11.11 -0.94 9.91
N VAL A 106 -11.32 0.24 9.32
CA VAL A 106 -12.29 0.42 8.23
C VAL A 106 -11.61 0.90 6.96
N PHE A 107 -10.80 1.95 7.05
CA PHE A 107 -10.22 2.56 5.86
C PHE A 107 -9.05 1.76 5.30
N GLN A 108 -8.17 1.21 6.15
CA GLN A 108 -7.10 0.31 5.72
C GLN A 108 -7.60 -0.90 4.91
N PRO A 109 -8.60 -1.69 5.35
CA PRO A 109 -9.10 -2.81 4.54
C PRO A 109 -9.78 -2.37 3.23
N MET A 110 -10.48 -1.23 3.21
CA MET A 110 -11.04 -0.67 1.97
C MET A 110 -9.95 -0.27 0.95
N ILE A 111 -8.84 0.28 1.42
CA ILE A 111 -7.70 0.70 0.59
C ILE A 111 -6.88 -0.52 0.15
N GLN A 112 -6.64 -1.49 1.04
CA GLN A 112 -5.87 -2.71 0.76
C GLN A 112 -6.61 -3.75 -0.09
N SER A 113 -7.93 -3.61 -0.28
CA SER A 113 -8.75 -4.48 -1.12
C SER A 113 -8.27 -4.61 -2.58
N ARG A 114 -7.33 -3.78 -3.05
CA ARG A 114 -6.88 -3.77 -4.45
C ARG A 114 -5.36 -3.80 -4.70
N GLY A 115 -4.48 -3.97 -3.70
CA GLY A 115 -3.06 -4.01 -4.03
C GLY A 115 -2.07 -4.26 -2.89
N LEU A 116 -1.20 -5.24 -3.16
CA LEU A 116 0.12 -5.50 -2.57
C LEU A 116 0.13 -5.66 -1.04
N GLY A 117 0.04 -6.92 -0.60
CA GLY A 117 0.21 -7.39 0.78
C GLY A 117 1.60 -7.17 1.36
N LEU A 118 2.00 -5.90 1.48
CA LEU A 118 3.19 -5.45 2.19
C LEU A 118 2.86 -5.37 3.68
N HIS A 119 3.44 -6.26 4.46
CA HIS A 119 3.28 -6.29 5.90
C HIS A 119 3.71 -4.94 6.50
N ALA A 120 2.92 -4.34 7.40
CA ALA A 120 3.17 -3.02 7.98
C ALA A 120 4.59 -2.87 8.58
N ALA A 121 5.17 -3.98 9.05
CA ALA A 121 6.55 -4.06 9.50
C ALA A 121 7.59 -3.66 8.43
N VAL A 122 7.35 -3.99 7.15
CA VAL A 122 8.23 -3.66 6.02
C VAL A 122 8.20 -2.18 5.71
N VAL A 123 7.02 -1.56 5.78
CA VAL A 123 6.85 -0.11 5.60
C VAL A 123 7.55 0.65 6.73
N LEU A 124 7.33 0.23 7.98
CA LEU A 124 7.99 0.82 9.14
C LEU A 124 9.52 0.67 9.08
N LEU A 125 10.02 -0.51 8.69
CA LEU A 125 11.45 -0.76 8.49
C LEU A 125 12.02 0.14 7.41
N ALA A 126 11.35 0.26 6.27
CA ALA A 126 11.80 1.14 5.20
C ALA A 126 11.82 2.59 5.65
N VAL A 127 10.78 3.07 6.34
CA VAL A 127 10.70 4.47 6.84
C VAL A 127 11.81 4.75 7.84
N THR A 128 12.11 3.80 8.71
CA THR A 128 13.18 3.91 9.70
C THR A 128 14.56 3.93 9.02
N LEU A 129 14.78 3.04 8.05
CA LEU A 129 16.03 2.97 7.27
C LEU A 129 16.24 4.21 6.40
N GLY A 130 15.22 4.60 5.63
CA GLY A 130 15.27 5.81 4.81
C GLY A 130 15.44 7.06 5.66
N GLY A 131 14.72 7.16 6.78
CA GLY A 131 14.88 8.22 7.77
C GLY A 131 16.29 8.33 8.33
N SER A 132 16.94 7.18 8.58
CA SER A 132 18.31 7.14 9.09
C SER A 132 19.36 7.52 8.05
N LEU A 133 19.11 7.22 6.77
CA LEU A 133 20.05 7.48 5.67
C LEU A 133 20.01 8.91 5.13
N ALA A 134 18.82 9.50 5.02
CA ALA A 134 18.63 10.82 4.40
C ALA A 134 17.68 11.74 5.19
N GLY A 135 17.48 11.46 6.48
CA GLY A 135 16.63 12.28 7.34
C GLY A 135 15.16 12.26 6.92
N ILE A 136 14.47 13.39 7.11
CA ILE A 136 13.04 13.53 6.78
C ILE A 136 12.75 13.15 5.32
N VAL A 137 13.62 13.58 4.39
CA VAL A 137 13.48 13.27 2.96
C VAL A 137 13.55 11.76 2.71
N GLY A 138 14.48 11.06 3.37
CA GLY A 138 14.58 9.61 3.25
C GLY A 138 13.41 8.86 3.89
N SER A 139 12.83 9.39 4.98
CA SER A 139 11.63 8.80 5.60
C SER A 139 10.38 8.94 4.72
N LEU A 140 10.26 10.04 3.97
CA LEU A 140 9.17 10.27 3.01
C LEU A 140 9.27 9.34 1.80
N LEU A 141 10.49 9.13 1.29
CA LEU A 141 10.73 8.28 0.12
C LEU A 141 10.78 6.78 0.44
N ALA A 142 10.85 6.43 1.71
CA ALA A 142 10.99 5.06 2.14
C ALA A 142 9.77 4.17 1.85
N VAL A 143 8.56 4.68 2.06
CA VAL A 143 7.32 3.93 1.79
C VAL A 143 7.22 3.55 0.31
N PRO A 144 7.37 4.48 -0.65
CA PRO A 144 7.39 4.12 -2.06
C PRO A 144 8.57 3.23 -2.46
N ALA A 145 9.75 3.42 -1.86
CA ALA A 145 10.89 2.53 -2.09
C ALA A 145 10.58 1.08 -1.63
N ALA A 146 9.94 0.90 -0.48
CA ALA A 146 9.51 -0.40 0.02
C ALA A 146 8.50 -1.08 -0.92
N ALA A 147 7.57 -0.29 -1.46
CA ALA A 147 6.58 -0.77 -2.42
C ALA A 147 7.25 -1.30 -3.70
N LEU A 148 8.20 -0.55 -4.25
CA LEU A 148 9.01 -0.98 -5.40
C LEU A 148 9.78 -2.27 -5.12
N ILE A 149 10.41 -2.39 -3.95
CA ILE A 149 11.16 -3.59 -3.56
C ILE A 149 10.25 -4.82 -3.49
N ALA A 150 9.05 -4.70 -2.93
CA ALA A 150 8.13 -5.84 -2.84
C ALA A 150 7.55 -6.27 -4.18
N VAL A 151 7.33 -5.33 -5.11
CA VAL A 151 6.94 -5.69 -6.48
C VAL A 151 8.02 -6.53 -7.14
N VAL A 152 9.28 -6.11 -7.03
CA VAL A 152 10.43 -6.86 -7.57
C VAL A 152 10.55 -8.24 -6.91
N TRP A 153 10.40 -8.30 -5.59
CA TRP A 153 10.49 -9.54 -4.83
C TRP A 153 9.41 -10.56 -5.23
N ASN A 154 8.16 -10.11 -5.34
CA ASN A 154 7.06 -10.98 -5.75
C ASN A 154 7.22 -11.47 -7.18
N TYR A 155 7.64 -10.60 -8.10
CA TYR A 155 7.92 -10.96 -9.48
C TYR A 155 9.02 -12.03 -9.59
N VAL A 156 10.12 -11.87 -8.85
CA VAL A 156 11.21 -12.86 -8.82
C VAL A 156 10.73 -14.19 -8.22
N ARG A 157 9.90 -14.13 -7.16
CA ARG A 157 9.35 -15.34 -6.53
C ARG A 157 8.43 -16.12 -7.48
N GLU A 158 7.64 -15.41 -8.27
CA GLU A 158 6.72 -16.01 -9.24
C GLU A 158 7.46 -16.71 -10.37
N GLN A 159 8.52 -16.09 -10.91
CA GLN A 159 9.39 -16.74 -11.91
C GLN A 159 10.16 -17.95 -11.37
N LEU A 160 10.48 -17.97 -10.08
CA LEU A 160 11.13 -19.11 -9.43
C LEU A 160 10.14 -20.22 -9.06
N SER A 161 8.83 -19.95 -9.12
CA SER A 161 7.77 -20.90 -8.73
C SER A 161 7.10 -21.57 -9.92
N GLU A 162 7.40 -21.17 -11.17
CA GLU A 162 7.04 -21.94 -12.37
C GLU A 162 8.03 -23.11 -12.55
N PRO A 163 7.56 -24.38 -12.45
CA PRO A 163 8.35 -25.52 -12.89
C PRO A 163 8.68 -25.34 -14.39
N PRO A 164 9.86 -25.80 -14.86
CA PRO A 164 10.19 -25.76 -16.28
C PRO A 164 9.05 -26.41 -17.06
N ALA A 165 8.44 -25.68 -17.99
CA ALA A 165 7.65 -26.30 -19.04
C ALA A 165 8.60 -27.20 -19.82
N ASP A 166 8.48 -28.52 -19.66
CA ASP A 166 9.19 -29.51 -20.46
C ASP A 166 8.97 -29.20 -21.94
N PRO A 167 10.01 -28.85 -22.72
CA PRO A 167 9.88 -28.61 -24.15
C PRO A 167 9.94 -29.89 -25.00
N GLU A 168 9.67 -31.07 -24.43
CA GLU A 168 9.81 -32.34 -25.17
C GLU A 168 8.56 -33.23 -25.05
N GLY A 169 7.47 -32.77 -25.68
CA GLY A 169 6.54 -33.70 -26.32
C GLY A 169 7.19 -34.26 -27.58
N GLY A 170 7.97 -35.33 -27.43
CA GLY A 170 8.51 -36.11 -28.55
C GLY A 170 7.38 -36.76 -29.38
N PRO A 171 7.59 -37.01 -30.68
CA PRO A 171 6.57 -37.49 -31.60
C PRO A 171 6.22 -38.97 -31.35
N ASP A 172 5.00 -39.33 -31.74
CA ASP A 172 4.46 -40.69 -31.88
C ASP A 172 3.94 -41.38 -30.61
N ALA A 173 2.66 -41.12 -30.32
CA ALA A 173 1.77 -42.10 -29.70
C ALA A 173 0.57 -42.30 -30.64
N ASP A 174 0.61 -43.41 -31.38
CA ASP A 174 -0.44 -43.90 -32.28
C ASP A 174 -1.84 -43.85 -31.63
N PRO A 175 -2.87 -43.35 -32.33
CA PRO A 175 -4.25 -43.65 -31.99
C PRO A 175 -4.76 -44.73 -32.94
N GLU A 176 -4.42 -46.00 -32.69
CA GLU A 176 -5.11 -47.10 -33.37
C GLU A 176 -5.68 -48.08 -32.34
N THR A 177 -6.87 -47.72 -31.87
CA THR A 177 -7.80 -48.64 -31.20
C THR A 177 -8.95 -48.89 -32.16
N ASP A 178 -8.94 -50.01 -32.88
CA ASP A 178 -10.13 -50.86 -33.06
C ASP A 178 -9.80 -52.18 -33.79
N PRO A 179 -10.20 -53.36 -33.27
CA PRO A 179 -10.37 -54.53 -34.11
C PRO A 179 -11.85 -54.97 -34.11
N GLU A 180 -12.64 -54.58 -35.12
CA GLU A 180 -13.67 -55.48 -35.71
C GLU A 180 -14.42 -54.86 -36.92
N PRO A 181 -14.23 -55.38 -38.15
CA PRO A 181 -15.17 -55.14 -39.25
C PRO A 181 -15.87 -56.44 -39.63
N ALA A 182 -17.10 -56.67 -39.14
CA ALA A 182 -17.94 -57.75 -39.65
C ALA A 182 -19.44 -57.47 -39.49
N ARG A 183 -19.92 -56.34 -40.04
CA ARG A 183 -21.32 -56.28 -40.49
C ARG A 183 -21.41 -56.92 -41.86
N ALA A 184 -21.94 -58.14 -41.85
CA ALA A 184 -22.52 -58.79 -43.00
C ALA A 184 -23.53 -57.89 -43.72
N ALA A 185 -23.69 -58.20 -45.01
CA ALA A 185 -24.68 -57.72 -45.97
C ALA A 185 -24.31 -56.43 -46.71
N LEU A 186 -23.73 -56.62 -47.91
CA LEU A 186 -24.44 -56.38 -49.18
C LEU A 186 -23.66 -57.04 -50.35
N ALA A 187 -24.38 -57.84 -51.14
CA ALA A 187 -24.07 -58.32 -52.51
C ALA A 187 -23.22 -59.60 -52.70
N SER A 188 -23.87 -60.77 -52.55
CA SER A 188 -24.18 -61.70 -53.66
C SER A 188 -25.08 -62.84 -53.18
#